data_AF-A0A8I1DQ08-F1
#
_entry.id   AF-A0A8I1DQ08-F1
#
_cell.length_a   1.000
_cell.length_b   1.000
_cell.length_c   1.000
_cell.angle_alpha   90.00
_cell.angle_beta   90.00
_cell.angle_gamma   90.00
#
_symmetry.space_group_name_H-M   'P 1'
#
loop_
_entity.id
_entity.type
_entity.pdbx_description
1 polymer ?
#
loop_
_entity_poly.entity_id
_entity_poly.type
_entity_poly.pdbx_seq_one_letter_code
_entity_poly.pdbx_strand_id
1 'polypeptide(L)'
;TEYLMTTLREKCAQHWPAIKAIGLSGQMHGAVLLDADGEAIRPAILWNDTRCAAECAELEEMAPELHQVAGNLAMPGFTAPKLLWVRRHEPDNFQRTA
;
A
#
# COMPACT_ATOMS: atom_id res chain seq x y z
N THR A 1 -2.94 16.69 -2.53
CA THR A 1 -3.83 17.14 -1.43
C THR A 1 -4.81 18.24 -1.83
N GLU A 2 -4.38 19.26 -2.60
CA GLU A 2 -5.29 20.33 -3.04
C GLU A 2 -6.53 19.83 -3.79
N TYR A 3 -6.36 18.92 -4.75
CA TYR A 3 -7.48 18.31 -5.48
C TYR A 3 -8.56 17.74 -4.55
N LEU A 4 -8.15 16.93 -3.56
CA LEU A 4 -9.08 16.33 -2.59
C LEU A 4 -9.84 17.41 -1.81
N MET A 5 -9.15 18.43 -1.32
CA MET A 5 -9.76 19.50 -0.54
C MET A 5 -10.73 20.34 -1.37
N THR A 6 -10.40 20.61 -2.63
CA THR A 6 -11.31 21.29 -3.57
C THR A 6 -12.56 20.46 -3.82
N THR A 7 -12.40 19.17 -4.15
CA THR A 7 -13.54 18.27 -4.35
C THR A 7 -14.41 18.12 -3.10
N LEU A 8 -13.83 18.05 -1.91
CA LEU A 8 -14.59 17.99 -0.66
C LEU A 8 -15.36 19.30 -0.40
N ARG A 9 -14.75 20.46 -0.67
CA ARG A 9 -15.43 21.77 -0.57
C ARG A 9 -16.62 21.86 -1.51
N GLU A 10 -16.47 21.40 -2.74
CA GLU A 10 -17.55 21.39 -3.74
C GLU A 10 -18.67 20.43 -3.31
N LYS A 11 -18.34 19.20 -2.93
CA LYS A 11 -19.34 18.17 -2.57
C LYS A 11 -20.06 18.45 -1.26
N CYS A 12 -19.43 19.15 -0.32
CA CYS A 12 -19.98 19.45 0.98
C CYS A 12 -20.23 20.96 1.19
N ALA A 13 -20.38 21.74 0.12
CA ALA A 13 -20.37 23.21 0.14
C ALA A 13 -21.26 23.82 1.24
N GLN A 14 -22.50 23.34 1.37
CA GLN A 14 -23.45 23.83 2.37
C GLN A 14 -23.03 23.50 3.82
N HIS A 15 -22.35 22.38 4.04
CA HIS A 15 -21.94 21.91 5.36
C HIS A 15 -20.50 22.30 5.71
N TRP A 16 -19.74 22.80 4.73
CA TRP A 16 -18.31 23.09 4.87
C TRP A 16 -17.96 23.95 6.09
N PRO A 17 -18.67 25.05 6.40
CA PRO A 17 -18.36 25.88 7.58
C PRO A 17 -18.59 25.16 8.92
N ALA A 18 -19.38 24.08 8.93
CA ALA A 18 -19.74 23.33 10.13
C ALA A 18 -18.85 22.10 10.38
N ILE A 19 -18.00 21.69 9.43
CA ILE A 19 -17.10 20.54 9.59
C ILE A 19 -16.13 20.81 10.75
N LYS A 20 -16.06 19.88 11.71
CA LYS A 20 -15.13 19.93 12.85
C LYS A 20 -14.00 18.91 12.79
N ALA A 21 -14.16 17.84 12.01
CA ALA A 21 -13.18 16.79 11.85
C ALA A 21 -13.36 16.07 10.51
N ILE A 22 -12.30 15.40 10.04
CA ILE A 22 -12.30 14.54 8.86
C ILE A 22 -11.80 13.16 9.29
N GLY A 23 -12.62 12.13 9.09
CA GLY A 23 -12.23 10.73 9.23
C GLY A 23 -11.87 10.13 7.88
N LEU A 24 -10.83 9.30 7.84
CA LEU A 24 -10.38 8.63 6.62
C LEU A 24 -10.57 7.12 6.76
N SER A 25 -11.00 6.50 5.67
CA SER A 25 -10.94 5.05 5.45
C SER A 25 -10.33 4.84 4.06
N GLY A 26 -9.75 3.66 3.84
CA GLY A 26 -9.07 3.36 2.59
C GLY A 26 -9.06 1.86 2.32
N GLN A 27 -8.84 1.52 1.05
CA GLN A 27 -8.56 0.14 0.69
C GLN A 27 -7.30 -0.35 1.43
N MET A 28 -7.34 -1.59 1.91
CA MET A 28 -6.22 -2.20 2.63
C MET A 28 -5.16 -2.72 1.66
N HIS A 29 -3.99 -3.05 2.19
CA HIS A 29 -2.93 -3.84 1.54
C HIS A 29 -2.35 -3.32 0.21
N GLY A 30 -2.67 -2.10 -0.20
CA GLY A 30 -2.00 -1.44 -1.31
C GLY A 30 -0.51 -1.19 -0.98
N ALA A 31 0.39 -1.48 -1.91
CA ALA A 31 1.80 -1.12 -1.81
C ALA A 31 2.07 0.16 -2.62
N VAL A 32 2.26 1.28 -1.91
CA VAL A 32 2.70 2.57 -2.47
C VAL A 32 4.14 2.77 -2.08
N LEU A 33 5.04 2.90 -3.06
CA LEU A 33 6.48 3.04 -2.84
C LEU A 33 6.86 4.47 -3.19
N LEU A 34 7.46 5.15 -2.21
CA LEU A 34 7.90 6.53 -2.32
C LEU A 34 9.42 6.59 -2.26
N ASP A 35 10.03 7.52 -2.97
CA ASP A 35 11.44 7.84 -2.79
C ASP A 35 11.65 8.85 -1.64
N ALA A 36 12.91 9.24 -1.42
CA ALA A 36 13.30 10.10 -0.30
C ALA A 36 12.68 11.51 -0.38
N ASP A 37 12.27 11.94 -1.57
CA ASP A 37 11.60 13.22 -1.78
C ASP A 37 10.07 13.11 -1.61
N GLY A 38 9.56 11.90 -1.34
CA GLY A 38 8.13 11.61 -1.19
C GLY A 38 7.41 11.40 -2.51
N GLU A 39 8.13 11.25 -3.62
CA GLU A 39 7.56 11.06 -4.95
C GLU A 39 7.27 9.59 -5.23
N ALA A 40 6.17 9.34 -5.94
CA ALA A 40 5.74 7.97 -6.25
C ALA A 40 6.70 7.32 -7.25
N ILE A 41 7.31 6.20 -6.86
CA ILE A 41 8.29 5.48 -7.69
C ILE A 41 7.61 4.70 -8.83
N ARG A 42 6.41 4.16 -8.54
CA ARG A 42 5.64 3.29 -9.45
C ARG A 42 4.14 3.26 -9.07
N PRO A 43 3.22 2.87 -9.98
CA PRO A 43 1.79 2.75 -9.66
C PRO A 43 1.52 1.76 -8.52
N ALA A 44 0.65 2.09 -7.57
CA ALA A 44 0.40 1.21 -6.41
C ALA A 44 0.01 -0.23 -6.80
N ILE A 45 0.58 -1.25 -6.13
CA ILE A 45 0.12 -2.65 -6.30
C ILE A 45 -1.06 -2.86 -5.36
N LEU A 46 -2.25 -3.04 -5.92
CA LEU A 46 -3.51 -3.10 -5.17
C LEU A 46 -3.70 -4.44 -4.46
N TRP A 47 -4.68 -4.51 -3.55
CA TRP A 47 -4.98 -5.70 -2.74
C TRP A 47 -5.46 -6.91 -3.56
N ASN A 48 -6.06 -6.67 -4.72
CA ASN A 48 -6.56 -7.70 -5.62
C ASN A 48 -5.52 -8.16 -6.66
N ASP A 49 -4.29 -7.65 -6.55
CA ASP A 49 -3.18 -8.07 -7.41
C ASP A 49 -2.54 -9.36 -6.88
N THR A 50 -2.34 -10.34 -7.75
CA THR A 50 -1.85 -11.67 -7.39
C THR A 50 -0.46 -12.00 -7.92
N ARG A 51 0.28 -11.00 -8.45
CA ARG A 51 1.58 -11.21 -9.11
C ARG A 51 2.67 -11.83 -8.24
N CYS A 52 2.54 -11.73 -6.91
CA CYS A 52 3.54 -12.13 -5.93
C CYS A 52 3.24 -13.47 -5.23
N ALA A 53 2.54 -14.39 -5.91
CA ALA A 53 2.20 -15.68 -5.33
C ALA A 53 3.42 -16.56 -5.01
N ALA A 54 4.48 -16.50 -5.82
CA ALA A 54 5.73 -17.21 -5.54
C ALA A 54 6.41 -16.64 -4.28
N GLU A 55 6.37 -15.33 -4.10
CA GLU A 55 6.94 -14.64 -2.94
C GLU A 55 6.16 -14.88 -1.65
N CYS A 56 4.89 -15.30 -1.71
CA CYS A 56 4.16 -15.75 -0.52
C CYS A 56 4.80 -17.02 0.05
N ALA A 57 5.11 -18.01 -0.80
CA ALA A 57 5.75 -19.25 -0.36
C ALA A 57 7.16 -18.97 0.20
N GLU A 58 7.94 -18.14 -0.50
CA GLU A 58 9.25 -17.70 -0.01
C GLU A 58 9.16 -16.98 1.35
N LEU A 59 8.16 -16.12 1.53
CA LEU A 59 7.98 -15.39 2.79
C LEU A 59 7.69 -16.35 3.95
N GLU A 60 6.89 -17.39 3.72
CA GLU A 60 6.59 -18.41 4.75
C GLU A 60 7.81 -19.29 5.05
N GLU A 61 8.66 -19.57 4.06
CA GLU A 61 9.92 -20.28 4.25
C GLU A 61 10.95 -19.44 5.03
N MET A 62 11.07 -18.14 4.70
CA MET A 62 12.00 -17.21 5.34
C MET A 62 11.59 -16.82 6.76
N ALA A 63 10.29 -16.84 7.07
CA ALA A 63 9.73 -16.48 8.37
C ALA A 63 8.74 -17.57 8.85
N PRO A 64 9.23 -18.71 9.38
CA PRO A 64 8.37 -19.80 9.85
C PRO A 64 7.37 -19.39 10.94
N GLU A 65 7.67 -18.34 11.71
CA GLU A 65 6.80 -17.77 12.75
C GLU A 65 5.75 -16.78 12.20
N LEU A 66 5.75 -16.50 10.90
CA LEU A 66 4.89 -15.48 10.27
C LEU A 66 3.43 -15.61 10.69
N HIS A 67 2.89 -16.83 10.68
CA HIS A 67 1.48 -17.06 11.01
C HIS A 67 1.17 -16.75 12.47
N GLN A 68 2.12 -16.98 13.38
CA GLN A 68 1.96 -16.66 14.79
C GLN A 68 2.02 -15.14 15.01
N VAL A 69 2.89 -14.44 14.29
CA VAL A 69 3.08 -12.99 14.43
C VAL A 69 1.98 -12.19 13.74
N ALA A 70 1.68 -12.52 12.48
CA ALA A 70 0.71 -11.81 11.66
C ALA A 70 -0.73 -12.31 11.87
N GLY A 71 -0.93 -13.46 12.51
CA GLY A 71 -2.23 -14.09 12.74
C GLY A 71 -2.93 -14.55 11.46
N ASN A 72 -2.22 -14.61 10.33
CA ASN A 72 -2.76 -14.92 9.01
C ASN A 72 -1.71 -15.65 8.16
N LEU A 73 -2.18 -16.42 7.18
CA LEU A 73 -1.34 -16.98 6.10
C LEU A 73 -0.84 -15.86 5.17
N ALA A 74 0.29 -16.08 4.49
CA ALA A 74 0.72 -15.17 3.44
C ALA A 74 -0.25 -15.25 2.26
N MET A 75 -0.74 -14.10 1.81
CA MET A 75 -1.60 -13.99 0.63
C MET A 75 -1.04 -12.97 -0.35
N PRO A 76 -1.14 -13.19 -1.68
CA PRO A 76 -0.59 -12.26 -2.68
C PRO A 76 -1.18 -10.85 -2.57
N GLY A 77 -2.41 -10.76 -2.05
CA GLY A 77 -3.06 -9.48 -1.81
C GLY A 77 -2.41 -8.64 -0.70
N PHE A 78 -1.58 -9.23 0.16
CA PHE A 78 -0.90 -8.55 1.27
C PHE A 78 0.35 -7.77 0.82
N THR A 79 0.74 -6.79 1.63
CA THR A 79 1.81 -5.84 1.27
C THR A 79 3.20 -6.48 1.28
N ALA A 80 3.51 -7.36 2.24
CA ALA A 80 4.84 -7.95 2.40
C ALA A 80 5.34 -8.74 1.18
N PRO A 81 4.59 -9.72 0.61
CA PRO A 81 5.06 -10.45 -0.57
C PRO A 81 5.23 -9.55 -1.80
N LYS A 82 4.50 -8.45 -1.91
CA LYS A 82 4.69 -7.46 -2.99
C LYS A 82 6.06 -6.78 -2.92
N LEU A 83 6.58 -6.52 -1.73
CA LEU A 83 7.92 -5.93 -1.58
C LEU A 83 9.02 -6.92 -1.95
N LEU A 84 8.85 -8.21 -1.63
CA LEU A 84 9.75 -9.26 -2.13
C LEU A 84 9.71 -9.32 -3.67
N TRP A 85 8.52 -9.19 -4.26
CA TRP A 85 8.35 -9.19 -5.70
C TRP A 85 9.04 -7.98 -6.34
N VAL A 86 8.85 -6.78 -5.80
CA VAL A 86 9.52 -5.56 -6.29
C VAL A 86 11.04 -5.72 -6.15
N ARG A 87 11.55 -6.24 -5.03
CA ARG A 87 12.97 -6.51 -4.83
C ARG A 87 13.56 -7.43 -5.91
N ARG A 88 12.81 -8.44 -6.33
CA ARG A 88 13.26 -9.44 -7.32
C ARG A 88 13.10 -8.97 -8.76
N HIS A 89 11.97 -8.35 -9.09
CA HIS A 89 11.56 -8.07 -10.47
C HIS A 89 11.80 -6.62 -10.88
N GLU A 90 11.88 -5.70 -9.93
CA GLU A 90 12.10 -4.27 -10.16
C GLU A 90 13.16 -3.72 -9.17
N PRO A 91 14.41 -4.27 -9.19
CA PRO A 91 15.42 -3.94 -8.19
C PRO A 91 15.76 -2.45 -8.13
N ASP A 92 15.72 -1.74 -9.25
CA ASP A 92 15.95 -0.28 -9.30
C ASP A 92 14.85 0.49 -8.55
N ASN A 93 13.59 0.07 -8.67
CA ASN A 93 12.49 0.66 -7.92
C ASN A 93 12.60 0.32 -6.42
N PHE A 94 13.03 -0.90 -6.10
CA PHE A 94 13.26 -1.30 -4.71
C PHE A 94 14.37 -0.45 -4.07
N GLN A 95 15.49 -0.23 -4.77
CA GLN A 95 16.61 0.59 -4.28
C GLN A 95 16.25 2.06 -4.05
N ARG A 96 15.31 2.61 -4.84
CA ARG A 96 14.83 3.98 -4.68
C ARG A 96 13.88 4.17 -3.51
N THR A 97 13.28 3.09 -2.99
CA THR A 97 12.28 3.17 -1.91
C THR A 97 12.97 3.62 -0.62
N ALA A 98 12.45 4.70 -0.01
CA ALA A 98 13.01 5.31 1.20
C ALA A 98 12.38 4.78 2.50
#